data_AF-A0A3D5NWQ2-F1
#
_entry.id   AF-A0A3D5NWQ2-F1
#
_cell.length_a   1.000
_cell.length_b   1.000
_cell.length_c   1.000
_cell.angle_alpha   90.00
_cell.angle_beta   90.00
_cell.angle_gamma   90.00
#
_symmetry.space_group_name_H-M   'P 1'
#
loop_
_entity.id
_entity.type
_entity.pdbx_description
1 polymer ?
#
loop_
_entity_poly.entity_id
_entity_poly.type
_entity_poly.pdbx_seq_one_letter_code
_entity_poly.pdbx_strand_id
1 'polypeptide(L)' 'MQWRWGDIYKKPDDSVKLRWEITLPAGIQSKPVIYKNRVIIGTNSGVLYARDVTSG' A
#
# COMPACT_ATOMS: atom_id res chain seq x y z
N MET A 1 -23.35 -12.86 -2.34
CA MET A 1 -22.59 -12.40 -1.16
C MET A 1 -22.06 -11.01 -1.47
N GLN A 2 -22.60 -9.97 -0.83
CA GLN A 2 -22.24 -8.57 -1.11
C GLN A 2 -21.47 -8.02 0.07
N TRP A 3 -20.15 -7.87 -0.06
CA TRP A 3 -19.31 -7.24 0.96
C TRP A 3 -19.63 -5.74 1.01
N ARG A 4 -20.28 -5.29 2.09
CA ARG A 4 -20.43 -3.86 2.38
C ARG A 4 -19.18 -3.39 3.13
N TRP A 5 -18.23 -2.84 2.39
CA TRP A 5 -17.10 -2.12 2.95
C TRP A 5 -17.63 -0.78 3.47
N GLY A 6 -17.80 -0.68 4.80
CA GLY A 6 -18.18 0.56 5.46
C GLY A 6 -17.20 1.71 5.19
N ASP A 7 -17.61 2.92 5.55
CA ASP A 7 -17.08 4.25 5.21
C ASP A 7 -15.62 4.58 5.63
N ILE A 8 -14.77 3.58 5.83
CA ILE A 8 -13.40 3.71 6.34
C ILE A 8 -12.37 4.16 5.29
N TYR A 9 -12.71 4.16 4.01
CA TYR A 9 -11.83 4.65 2.94
C TYR A 9 -12.48 5.78 2.18
N LYS A 10 -11.88 6.98 2.27
CA LYS A 10 -12.18 8.07 1.36
C LYS A 10 -11.42 7.84 0.06
N LYS A 11 -12.14 7.79 -1.07
CA LYS A 11 -11.50 7.80 -2.38
C LYS A 11 -10.66 9.09 -2.51
N PRO A 12 -9.41 9.02 -2.97
CA PRO A 12 -8.65 10.20 -3.36
C PRO A 12 -9.44 11.03 -4.37
N ASP A 13 -9.44 12.36 -4.23
CA ASP A 13 -9.98 13.23 -5.28
C ASP A 13 -9.04 13.29 -6.50
N ASP A 14 -9.49 13.95 -7.56
CA ASP A 14 -8.78 14.01 -8.84
C ASP A 14 -7.45 14.80 -8.78
N SER A 15 -7.18 15.54 -7.69
CA SER A 15 -5.88 16.20 -7.49
C SER A 15 -4.78 15.21 -7.11
N VAL A 16 -5.15 14.02 -6.65
CA VAL A 16 -4.19 12.98 -6.25
C VAL A 16 -3.59 12.32 -7.49
N LYS A 17 -2.27 12.48 -7.65
CA LYS A 17 -1.50 11.89 -8.75
C LYS A 17 -0.68 10.71 -8.25
N LEU A 18 -0.60 9.66 -9.06
CA LEU A 18 0.31 8.53 -8.85
C LEU A 18 1.75 9.04 -8.84
N ARG A 19 2.50 8.75 -7.76
CA ARG A 19 3.92 9.11 -7.64
C ARG A 19 4.84 8.00 -8.14
N TRP A 20 4.54 6.76 -7.75
CA TRP A 20 5.30 5.57 -8.10
C TRP A 20 4.40 4.35 -7.96
N GLU A 21 4.81 3.28 -8.63
CA GLU A 21 4.19 1.96 -8.60
C GLU A 21 5.28 0.90 -8.59
N ILE A 22 5.06 -0.19 -7.85
CA ILE A 22 5.98 -1.32 -7.78
C ILE A 22 5.21 -2.63 -7.88
N THR A 23 5.84 -3.62 -8.50
CA THR A 23 5.36 -5.00 -8.51
C THR A 23 6.11 -5.80 -7.47
N LEU A 24 5.39 -6.48 -6.58
CA LEU A 24 5.95 -7.43 -5.61
C LEU A 24 5.69 -8.87 -6.05
N PRO A 25 6.58 -9.82 -5.73
CA PRO A 25 6.49 -11.20 -6.22
C PRO A 25 5.41 -12.04 -5.51
N ALA A 26 4.73 -11.50 -4.51
CA ALA A 26 3.69 -12.19 -3.75
C ALA A 26 2.58 -11.24 -3.31
N GLY A 27 1.40 -11.80 -3.07
CA GLY A 27 0.22 -11.05 -2.63
C GLY A 27 0.41 -10.38 -1.26
N ILE A 28 -0.34 -9.30 -1.04
CA ILE A 28 -0.35 -8.51 0.19
C ILE A 28 -1.72 -8.71 0.87
N GLN A 29 -1.73 -9.01 2.17
CA GLN A 29 -2.96 -9.12 2.96
C GLN A 29 -3.10 -8.00 4.01
N SER A 30 -2.01 -7.28 4.27
CA SER A 30 -1.95 -6.22 5.27
C SER A 30 -1.94 -4.83 4.63
N LYS A 31 -2.24 -3.81 5.43
CA LYS A 31 -2.01 -2.42 5.02
C LYS A 31 -0.51 -2.11 5.10
N PRO A 32 0.09 -1.45 4.09
CA PRO A 32 1.43 -0.88 4.23
C PRO A 32 1.48 0.15 5.37
N VAL A 33 2.64 0.29 6.01
CA VAL A 33 2.87 1.31 7.05
C VAL A 33 3.99 2.25 6.66
N ILE A 34 3.85 3.53 6.97
CA ILE A 34 4.90 4.53 6.79
C ILE A 34 5.65 4.70 8.10
N TYR A 35 6.97 4.51 8.08
CA TYR A 35 7.84 4.74 9.22
C TYR A 35 9.22 5.22 8.76
N LYS A 36 9.73 6.30 9.38
CA LYS A 36 11.06 6.89 9.09
C LYS A 36 11.36 7.01 7.58
N ASN A 37 10.50 7.70 6.85
CA ASN A 37 10.60 7.93 5.40
C ASN A 37 10.51 6.67 4.53
N ARG A 38 10.03 5.55 5.07
CA ARG A 38 9.87 4.30 4.34
C ARG A 38 8.46 3.79 4.36
N VAL A 39 8.01 3.25 3.23
CA VAL A 39 6.84 2.39 3.16
C VAL A 39 7.29 0.96 3.42
N ILE A 40 6.72 0.34 4.45
CA ILE A 40 6.98 -1.04 4.85
C ILE A 40 5.79 -1.89 4.41
N ILE A 41 6.07 -2.96 3.67
CA ILE A 41 5.07 -3.83 3.04
C ILE A 41 5.40 -5.28 3.37
N GLY A 42 4.43 -6.02 3.93
CA GLY A 42 4.55 -7.46 4.14
C GLY A 42 3.85 -8.26 3.06
N THR A 43 4.53 -9.27 2.52
CA THR A 43 4.01 -10.17 1.50
C THR A 43 3.73 -11.56 2.05
N ASN A 44 2.85 -12.30 1.37
CA ASN A 44 2.51 -13.69 1.71
C ASN A 44 3.69 -14.67 1.57
N SER A 45 4.79 -14.25 0.95
CA SER A 45 6.04 -15.03 0.91
C SER A 45 6.86 -14.93 2.21
N GLY A 46 6.38 -14.20 3.21
CA GLY A 46 7.10 -13.98 4.47
C GLY A 46 8.22 -12.94 4.38
N VAL A 47 8.28 -12.18 3.29
CA VAL A 47 9.29 -11.13 3.06
C VAL A 47 8.72 -9.75 3.39
N LEU A 48 9.50 -8.92 4.08
CA LEU A 48 9.21 -7.51 4.29
C LEU A 48 10.01 -6.67 3.30
N TYR A 49 9.32 -5.77 2.60
CA TYR A 49 9.92 -4.78 1.72
C TYR A 49 9.88 -3.41 2.39
N ALA A 50 10.97 -2.66 2.31
CA ALA A 50 11.05 -1.29 2.79
C ALA A 50 11.57 -0.41 1.66
N ARG A 51 10.76 0.57 1.25
CA ARG A 51 11.03 1.45 0.10
C ARG A 51 10.93 2.90 0.53
N ASP A 52 11.64 3.79 -0.14
CA ASP A 52 11.54 5.22 0.17
C ASP A 52 10.14 5.74 -0.15
N VAL A 53 9.57 6.58 0.71
CA VAL A 53 8.18 7.06 0.53
C VAL A 53 8.01 7.96 -0.69
N THR A 54 9.09 8.60 -1.16
CA THR A 54 9.06 9.55 -2.27
C THR A 54 9.34 8.90 -3.61
N SER A 55 10.31 7.99 -3.69
CA SER A 55 10.71 7.33 -4.94
C SER A 55 10.12 5.94 -5.13
N GLY A 56 9.62 5.33 -4.06
CA GLY A 56 9.02 4.01 -4.07
C GLY A 56 9.98 2.87 -4.20
#